data_AF-A0A847FM26-F1
#
_entry.id   AF-A0A847FM26-F1
#
_cell.length_a   1.000
_cell.length_b   1.000
_cell.length_c   1.000
_cell.angle_alpha   90.00
_cell.angle_beta   90.00
_cell.angle_gamma   90.00
#
_symmetry.space_group_name_H-M   'P 1'
#
loop_
_entity.id
_entity.type
_entity.pdbx_description
1 polymer ?
#
loop_
_entity_poly.entity_id
_entity_poly.type
_entity_poly.pdbx_seq_one_letter_code
_entity_poly.pdbx_strand_id
1 'polypeptide(L)' 'MKYGLNLRQQSSEADGGLDLLSLGALVHRLDPGVIPFRKATEAKIHVSGGEFNVA' A
#
# COMPACT_ATOMS: atom_id res chain seq x y z
N MET A 1 -32.63 10.38 -28.49
CA MET A 1 -32.13 9.16 -27.82
C MET A 1 -31.05 9.59 -26.85
N LYS A 2 -31.20 9.30 -25.55
CA LYS A 2 -30.25 9.73 -24.51
C LYS A 2 -29.26 8.61 -24.26
N TYR A 3 -28.10 8.67 -24.90
CA TYR A 3 -26.99 7.77 -24.59
C TYR A 3 -26.20 8.35 -23.43
N GLY A 4 -26.17 7.65 -22.31
CA GLY A 4 -25.41 8.06 -21.13
C GLY A 4 -25.47 6.99 -20.04
N LEU A 5 -24.32 6.62 -19.51
CA LEU A 5 -24.20 5.80 -18.32
C LEU A 5 -24.69 6.65 -17.13
N ASN A 6 -25.72 6.22 -16.41
CA ASN A 6 -26.21 6.91 -15.21
C ASN A 6 -25.23 6.67 -14.06
N LEU A 7 -24.11 7.38 -14.05
CA LEU A 7 -23.19 7.41 -12.92
C LEU A 7 -23.81 8.27 -11.81
N ARG A 8 -23.83 7.77 -10.57
CA ARG A 8 -24.18 8.58 -9.40
C ARG A 8 -23.24 9.79 -9.38
N GLN A 9 -23.79 10.99 -9.58
CA GLN A 9 -22.98 12.21 -9.66
C GLN A 9 -22.47 12.69 -8.31
N GLN A 10 -23.07 12.25 -7.22
CA GLN A 10 -22.60 12.48 -5.86
C GLN A 10 -23.24 11.41 -4.99
N SER A 11 -22.46 10.41 -4.65
CA SER A 11 -22.47 9.94 -3.27
C SER A 11 -22.29 11.16 -2.36
N SER A 12 -22.94 11.22 -1.20
CA SER A 12 -22.55 12.17 -0.16
C SER A 12 -21.01 12.11 0.01
N GLU A 13 -20.34 13.15 0.53
CA GLU A 13 -18.87 13.08 0.75
C GLU A 13 -18.42 11.79 1.49
N ALA A 14 -19.34 11.09 2.15
CA ALA A 14 -19.17 9.78 2.75
C ALA A 14 -19.10 8.56 1.79
N ASP A 15 -19.77 8.55 0.63
CA ASP A 15 -19.94 7.34 -0.21
C ASP A 15 -18.97 7.28 -1.43
N GLY A 16 -18.04 8.23 -1.57
CA GLY A 16 -17.13 8.35 -2.73
C GLY A 16 -15.67 8.67 -2.41
N GLY A 17 -15.22 8.44 -1.17
CA GLY A 17 -13.94 8.96 -0.68
C GLY A 17 -12.69 8.11 -0.95
N LEU A 18 -12.78 7.00 -1.69
CA LEU A 18 -11.68 6.06 -1.90
C LEU A 18 -11.48 5.76 -3.38
N ASP A 19 -10.46 6.38 -3.97
CA ASP A 19 -10.06 6.11 -5.36
C ASP A 19 -9.27 4.79 -5.48
N LEU A 20 -8.47 4.48 -4.46
CA LEU A 20 -7.74 3.22 -4.33
C LEU A 20 -7.50 2.95 -2.83
N LEU A 21 -8.08 1.87 -2.30
CA LEU A 21 -7.83 1.43 -0.93
C LEU A 21 -7.03 0.14 -0.95
N SER A 22 -5.81 0.19 -0.41
CA SER A 22 -5.02 -1.01 -0.17
C SER A 22 -5.35 -1.58 1.21
N LEU A 23 -5.75 -2.85 1.24
CA LEU A 23 -5.95 -3.61 2.47
C LEU A 23 -4.83 -4.65 2.58
N GLY A 24 -4.02 -4.56 3.62
CA GLY A 24 -2.96 -5.55 3.83
C GLY A 24 -2.08 -5.30 5.02
N ALA A 25 -0.98 -6.03 5.07
CA ALA A 25 -0.07 -6.06 6.20
C ALA A 25 1.21 -5.25 5.93
N LEU A 26 1.73 -4.64 6.99
CA LEU A 26 3.02 -3.96 7.00
C LEU A 26 4.12 -4.96 7.35
N VAL A 27 5.10 -5.13 6.46
CA VAL A 27 6.23 -6.04 6.68
C VAL A 27 7.48 -5.27 7.09
N HIS A 28 8.07 -5.63 8.22
CA HIS A 28 9.40 -5.15 8.58
C HIS A 28 10.45 -6.05 7.93
N ARG A 29 11.17 -5.51 6.95
CA ARG A 29 12.31 -6.17 6.32
C ARG A 29 13.57 -5.83 7.11
N LEU A 30 14.22 -6.85 7.65
CA LEU A 30 15.57 -6.74 8.19
C LEU A 30 16.56 -6.95 7.06
N ASP A 31 17.54 -6.06 6.92
CA ASP A 31 18.55 -6.12 5.87
C ASP A 31 19.96 -5.90 6.44
N PRO A 32 20.87 -6.89 6.34
CA PRO A 32 22.27 -6.74 6.73
C PRO A 32 23.15 -6.22 5.58
N GLY A 33 22.54 -5.83 4.45
CA GLY A 33 23.19 -5.53 3.19
C GLY A 33 23.77 -6.79 2.54
N VAL A 34 25.01 -6.68 2.07
CA VAL A 34 25.73 -7.80 1.42
C VAL A 34 26.39 -8.77 2.42
N ILE A 35 26.49 -8.38 3.70
CA ILE A 35 27.13 -9.20 4.73
C ILE A 35 26.12 -10.21 5.29
N PRO A 36 26.45 -11.51 5.40
CA PRO A 36 25.54 -12.48 6.01
C PRO A 36 25.19 -12.11 7.45
N PHE A 37 23.91 -12.24 7.83
CA PHE A 37 23.39 -11.82 9.15
C PHE A 37 24.24 -12.26 10.34
N ARG A 38 24.77 -13.49 10.32
CA ARG A 38 25.60 -14.02 11.43
C ARG A 38 26.86 -13.17 11.70
N LYS A 39 27.35 -12.43 10.71
CA LYS A 39 28.57 -11.61 10.80
C LYS A 39 28.27 -10.10 10.80
N ALA A 40 27.01 -9.71 10.60
CA ALA A 40 26.65 -8.31 10.53
C ALA A 40 26.70 -7.69 11.93
N THR A 41 27.33 -6.52 12.06
CA THR A 41 27.36 -5.73 13.30
C THR A 41 26.26 -4.67 13.33
N GLU A 42 25.58 -4.47 12.21
CA GLU A 42 24.43 -3.60 12.05
C GLU A 42 23.36 -4.29 11.20
N ALA A 43 22.09 -3.94 11.44
CA ALA A 43 20.98 -4.33 10.58
C ALA A 43 20.10 -3.10 10.34
N LYS A 44 19.72 -2.87 9.09
CA LYS A 44 18.77 -1.82 8.73
C LYS A 44 17.37 -2.39 8.76
N ILE A 45 16.43 -1.60 9.28
CA ILE A 45 15.02 -1.96 9.37
C ILE A 45 14.27 -1.11 8.35
N HIS A 46 13.60 -1.77 7.42
CA HIS A 46 12.82 -1.13 6.37
C HIS A 46 11.35 -1.54 6.49
N VAL A 47 10.46 -0.59 6.23
CA VAL A 47 9.06 -0.89 5.98
C VAL A 47 8.90 -1.34 4.53
N SER A 48 8.19 -2.43 4.32
CA SER A 48 7.89 -2.98 3.00
C SER A 48 6.59 -3.79 3.04
N GLY A 49 6.35 -4.60 2.01
CA GLY A 49 5.10 -5.34 1.81
C GLY A 49 4.37 -4.83 0.57
N GLY A 50 3.82 -5.74 -0.24
CA GLY A 50 3.21 -5.37 -1.52
C GLY A 50 2.04 -4.41 -1.33
N GLU A 51 1.23 -4.68 -0.32
CA GLU A 51 0.04 -3.92 0.02
C GLU A 51 0.41 -2.54 0.60
N PHE A 52 1.46 -2.46 1.42
CA PHE A 52 2.00 -1.17 1.88
C PHE A 52 2.63 -0.37 0.72
N ASN A 53 3.38 -1.01 -0.16
CA ASN A 53 4.04 -0.34 -1.27
C ASN A 53 3.05 0.18 -2.33
N VAL A 54 1.85 -0.41 -2.39
CA VAL A 54 0.74 -0.02 -3.29
C VAL A 54 -0.19 1.00 -2.63
N ALA A 55 -0.22 1.07 -1.29
CA ALA A 55 -1.08 1.97 -0.50
C ALA A 55 -0.76 3.45 -0.71
#